data_AF-A0A5N5THG4-F1
#
_entry.id   AF-A0A5N5THG4-F1
#
_cell.length_a   1.000
_cell.length_b   1.000
_cell.length_c   1.000
_cell.angle_alpha   90.00
_cell.angle_beta   90.00
_cell.angle_gamma   90.00
#
_symmetry.space_group_name_H-M   'P 1'
#
loop_
_entity.id
_entity.type
_entity.pdbx_description
1 polymer ?
#
loop_
_entity_poly.entity_id
_entity_poly.type
_entity_poly.pdbx_seq_one_letter_code
_entity_poly.pdbx_strand_id
1 'polypeptide(L)'
;MLTKYPLFKKNIFVRFKQPCNFLSSSEITASLRPFYFLVHPDLFAQHPRAQYINDVNLKLLNCHLDSLINNIRPQPLKLSFYVRNHNENGILTTKTLYLNANTAKLALLSILKTFKLPTNYVDRLEDVPLKPTDLKTNFTYGNPFDNRDNFHVSKKFLAG
;
A
#
# COMPACT_ATOMS: atom_id res chain seq x y z
N MET A 1 -5.02 57.17 -7.84
CA MET A 1 -5.44 56.74 -6.49
C MET A 1 -6.25 55.45 -6.62
N LEU A 2 -5.88 54.44 -5.81
CA LEU A 2 -6.62 53.21 -5.48
C LEU A 2 -6.83 52.13 -6.58
N THR A 3 -5.82 51.26 -6.76
CA THR A 3 -6.08 49.87 -7.14
C THR A 3 -6.01 49.00 -5.88
N LYS A 4 -7.15 48.40 -5.51
CA LYS A 4 -7.30 47.44 -4.42
C LYS A 4 -6.60 46.13 -4.83
N TYR A 5 -5.57 45.73 -4.10
CA TYR A 5 -5.02 44.37 -4.21
C TYR A 5 -5.70 43.44 -3.19
N PRO A 6 -6.18 42.26 -3.59
CA PRO A 6 -6.89 41.35 -2.71
C PRO A 6 -5.96 40.57 -1.77
N LEU A 7 -6.53 40.28 -0.61
CA LEU A 7 -6.01 39.54 0.53
C LEU A 7 -5.34 38.21 0.15
N PHE A 8 -4.10 38.05 0.62
CA PHE A 8 -3.36 36.79 0.60
C PHE A 8 -4.10 35.76 1.46
N LYS A 9 -4.78 34.79 0.82
CA LYS A 9 -5.37 33.64 1.51
C LYS A 9 -4.23 32.78 2.07
N LYS A 10 -4.12 32.74 3.40
CA LYS A 10 -3.28 31.78 4.12
C LYS A 10 -3.85 30.38 3.86
N ASN A 11 -3.20 29.61 2.98
CA ASN A 11 -3.45 28.18 2.88
C ASN A 11 -2.93 27.52 4.16
N ILE A 12 -3.86 27.22 5.07
CA ILE A 12 -3.63 26.30 6.17
C ILE A 12 -3.34 24.95 5.53
N PHE A 13 -2.06 24.60 5.42
CA PHE A 13 -1.64 23.27 5.02
C PHE A 13 -1.96 22.34 6.19
N VAL A 14 -3.16 21.76 6.15
CA VAL A 14 -3.55 20.69 7.06
C VAL A 14 -2.67 19.51 6.71
N ARG A 15 -1.59 19.33 7.47
CA ARG A 15 -0.74 18.13 7.42
C ARG A 15 -1.59 16.99 7.94
N PHE A 16 -2.37 16.36 7.05
CA PHE A 16 -3.02 15.09 7.34
C PHE A 16 -1.92 14.16 7.86
N LYS A 17 -1.99 13.87 9.16
CA LYS A 17 -1.13 12.89 9.80
C LYS A 17 -1.57 11.56 9.19
N GLN A 18 -0.93 11.18 8.09
CA GLN A 18 -1.17 9.89 7.46
C GLN A 18 -1.04 8.84 8.57
N PRO A 19 -2.04 7.98 8.77
CA PRO A 19 -1.94 6.90 9.74
C PRO A 19 -0.64 6.13 9.50
N CYS A 20 0.11 5.94 10.58
CA CYS A 20 1.36 5.22 10.58
C CYS A 20 1.04 3.74 10.37
N ASN A 21 0.85 3.32 9.11
CA ASN A 21 0.81 1.92 8.76
C ASN A 21 2.18 1.32 9.02
N PHE A 22 2.38 0.79 10.23
CA PHE A 22 3.58 0.04 10.57
C PHE A 22 3.48 -1.32 9.90
N LEU A 23 4.20 -1.49 8.79
CA LEU A 23 4.31 -2.79 8.13
C LEU A 23 5.42 -3.59 8.80
N SER A 24 5.12 -4.85 9.13
CA SER A 24 6.11 -5.78 9.63
C SER A 24 7.06 -6.22 8.52
N SER A 25 8.29 -6.60 8.89
CA SER A 25 9.29 -7.11 7.94
C SER A 25 8.80 -8.33 7.15
N SER A 26 7.98 -9.20 7.78
CA SER A 26 7.39 -10.37 7.13
C SER A 26 6.38 -9.99 6.05
N GLU A 27 5.53 -9.00 6.29
CA GLU A 27 4.57 -8.49 5.31
C GLU A 27 5.27 -7.85 4.11
N ILE A 28 6.34 -7.10 4.36
CA ILE A 28 7.16 -6.49 3.31
C ILE A 28 7.78 -7.57 2.44
N THR A 29 8.38 -8.59 3.07
CA THR A 29 9.01 -9.71 2.36
C THR A 29 8.01 -10.50 1.53
N ALA A 30 6.82 -10.79 2.09
CA ALA A 30 5.75 -11.48 1.37
C ALA A 30 5.27 -10.67 0.15
N SER A 31 5.14 -9.36 0.29
CA SER A 31 4.73 -8.45 -0.79
C SER A 31 5.78 -8.33 -1.90
N LEU A 32 7.07 -8.37 -1.54
CA LEU A 32 8.18 -8.26 -2.49
C LEU A 32 8.57 -9.58 -3.14
N ARG A 33 8.04 -10.72 -2.69
CA ARG A 33 8.30 -12.03 -3.31
C ARG A 33 8.17 -12.03 -4.84
N PRO A 34 7.08 -11.53 -5.46
CA PRO A 34 7.00 -11.45 -6.93
C PRO A 34 8.08 -10.54 -7.55
N PHE A 35 8.55 -9.53 -6.84
CA PHE A 35 9.66 -8.68 -7.28
C PHE A 35 10.98 -9.45 -7.25
N TYR A 36 11.29 -10.17 -6.17
CA TYR A 36 12.53 -10.93 -6.07
C TYR A 36 12.65 -11.98 -7.18
N PHE A 37 11.56 -12.64 -7.57
CA PHE A 37 11.57 -13.58 -8.69
C PHE A 37 11.89 -12.95 -10.06
N LEU A 38 11.83 -11.62 -10.19
CA LEU A 38 12.17 -10.93 -11.45
C LEU A 38 13.62 -10.43 -11.49
N VAL A 39 14.18 -10.10 -10.32
CA VAL A 39 15.48 -9.41 -10.21
C VAL A 39 16.55 -10.22 -9.48
N HIS A 40 16.24 -11.43 -8.99
CA HIS A 40 17.18 -12.25 -8.23
C HIS A 40 18.47 -12.50 -9.02
N PRO A 41 19.66 -12.29 -8.43
CA PRO A 41 20.95 -12.41 -9.12
C PRO A 41 21.13 -13.77 -9.82
N ASP A 42 20.67 -14.87 -9.22
CA ASP A 42 20.80 -16.22 -9.80
C ASP A 42 20.12 -16.37 -11.17
N LEU A 43 19.11 -15.55 -11.48
CA LEU A 43 18.45 -15.56 -12.78
C LEU A 43 19.35 -15.03 -13.91
N PHE A 44 20.43 -14.34 -13.53
CA PHE A 44 21.36 -13.64 -14.43
C PHE A 44 22.75 -14.30 -14.44
N ALA A 45 22.86 -15.59 -14.13
CA ALA A 45 24.13 -16.32 -14.17
C ALA A 45 24.86 -16.22 -15.53
N GLN A 46 24.11 -16.07 -16.63
CA GLN A 46 24.66 -15.87 -17.98
C GLN A 46 25.10 -14.41 -18.26
N HIS A 47 24.78 -13.47 -17.36
CA HIS A 47 25.05 -12.05 -17.48
C HIS A 47 25.68 -11.51 -16.18
N PRO A 48 26.99 -11.73 -15.95
CA PRO A 48 27.66 -11.39 -14.69
C PRO A 48 27.51 -9.92 -14.28
N ARG A 49 27.49 -9.01 -15.27
CA ARG A 49 27.27 -7.59 -15.02
C ARG A 49 25.87 -7.29 -14.47
N ALA A 50 24.84 -7.92 -15.02
CA ALA A 50 23.46 -7.75 -14.56
C ALA A 50 23.27 -8.38 -13.18
N GLN A 51 23.87 -9.55 -12.96
CA GLN A 51 23.90 -10.23 -11.66
C GLN A 51 24.51 -9.35 -10.57
N TYR A 52 25.69 -8.78 -10.80
CA TYR A 52 26.36 -7.90 -9.84
C TYR A 52 25.54 -6.64 -9.53
N ILE A 53 25.02 -5.97 -10.56
CA ILE A 53 24.24 -4.73 -10.37
C ILE A 53 22.96 -5.03 -9.58
N ASN A 54 22.27 -6.13 -9.88
CA ASN A 54 21.08 -6.52 -9.14
C ASN A 54 21.39 -6.89 -7.69
N ASP A 55 22.47 -7.63 -7.42
CA ASP A 55 22.88 -7.99 -6.06
C ASP A 55 23.17 -6.73 -5.21
N VAL A 56 23.96 -5.79 -5.75
CA VAL A 56 24.28 -4.53 -5.08
C VAL A 56 23.00 -3.72 -4.83
N ASN A 57 22.15 -3.57 -5.85
CA ASN A 57 20.93 -2.76 -5.71
C ASN A 57 19.87 -3.42 -4.81
N LEU A 58 19.81 -4.74 -4.74
CA LEU A 58 18.97 -5.46 -3.77
C LEU A 58 19.42 -5.21 -2.33
N LYS A 59 20.74 -5.24 -2.08
CA LYS A 59 21.30 -4.92 -0.76
C LYS A 59 20.98 -3.48 -0.34
N LEU A 60 21.14 -2.53 -1.26
CA LEU A 60 20.80 -1.12 -1.01
C LEU A 60 19.29 -0.92 -0.78
N LEU A 61 18.44 -1.62 -1.55
CA LEU A 61 16.99 -1.60 -1.36
C LEU A 61 16.61 -2.10 0.04
N ASN A 62 17.16 -3.23 0.45
CA ASN A 62 16.87 -3.83 1.76
C ASN A 62 17.31 -2.90 2.90
N CYS A 63 18.53 -2.35 2.84
CA CYS A 63 19.01 -1.37 3.81
C CYS A 63 18.09 -0.13 3.90
N HIS A 64 17.58 0.34 2.76
CA HIS A 64 16.63 1.45 2.71
C HIS A 64 15.28 1.09 3.35
N LEU A 65 14.74 -0.11 3.07
CA LEU A 65 13.51 -0.60 3.67
C LEU A 65 13.66 -0.83 5.18
N ASP A 66 14.77 -1.40 5.64
CA ASP A 66 15.08 -1.58 7.06
C ASP A 66 15.14 -0.23 7.78
N SER A 67 15.72 0.80 7.15
CA SER A 67 15.71 2.15 7.68
C SER A 67 14.27 2.66 7.88
N LEU A 68 13.41 2.47 6.87
CA LEU A 68 11.99 2.88 6.94
C LEU A 68 11.21 2.11 8.02
N ILE A 69 11.46 0.81 8.19
CA ILE A 69 10.83 -0.01 9.24
C ILE A 69 11.26 0.48 10.62
N ASN A 70 12.54 0.81 10.78
CA ASN A 70 13.09 1.34 12.04
C ASN A 70 12.75 2.82 12.29
N ASN A 71 11.85 3.42 11.50
CA ASN A 71 11.47 4.84 11.55
C ASN A 71 12.66 5.82 11.37
N ILE A 72 13.75 5.35 10.79
CA ILE A 72 14.88 6.18 10.36
C ILE A 72 14.51 6.74 8.99
N ARG A 73 14.71 8.04 8.76
CA ARG A 73 14.45 8.66 7.46
C ARG A 73 15.66 8.49 6.55
N PRO A 74 15.64 7.58 5.57
CA PRO A 74 16.74 7.45 4.63
C PRO A 74 16.75 8.61 3.62
N GLN A 75 17.90 8.84 3.00
CA GLN A 75 18.00 9.75 1.87
C GLN A 75 17.30 9.18 0.63
N PRO A 76 16.81 10.04 -0.28
CA PRO A 76 16.26 9.60 -1.55
C PRO A 76 17.27 8.73 -2.32
N LEU A 77 16.82 7.59 -2.80
CA LEU A 77 17.67 6.58 -3.44
C LEU A 77 17.19 6.26 -4.85
N LYS A 78 18.11 6.17 -5.80
CA LYS A 78 17.84 5.76 -7.17
C LYS A 78 18.53 4.42 -7.42
N LEU A 79 17.76 3.40 -7.79
CA LEU A 79 18.25 2.05 -8.06
C LEU A 79 17.87 1.64 -9.49
N SER A 80 18.73 0.84 -10.13
CA SER A 80 18.48 0.34 -11.49
C SER A 80 18.57 -1.18 -11.50
N PHE A 81 17.49 -1.85 -11.86
CA PHE A 81 17.45 -3.31 -11.89
C PHE A 81 17.34 -3.82 -13.32
N TYR A 82 18.07 -4.89 -13.60
CA TYR A 82 17.82 -5.72 -14.77
C TYR A 82 16.69 -6.68 -14.47
N VAL A 83 15.74 -6.77 -15.39
CA VAL A 83 14.56 -7.63 -15.30
C VAL A 83 14.59 -8.57 -16.48
N ARG A 84 14.44 -9.87 -16.18
CA ARG A 84 14.31 -10.90 -17.20
C ARG A 84 12.86 -10.93 -17.69
N ASN A 85 12.67 -10.71 -18.99
CA ASN A 85 11.37 -10.91 -19.61
C ASN A 85 11.27 -12.37 -20.09
N HIS A 86 10.32 -13.13 -19.55
CA HIS A 86 10.11 -14.53 -19.94
C HIS A 86 9.61 -14.67 -21.38
N ASN A 87 8.99 -13.63 -21.94
CA ASN A 87 8.35 -13.67 -23.25
C ASN A 87 9.28 -13.26 -24.40
N GLU A 88 10.43 -12.64 -24.09
CA GLU A 88 11.31 -11.99 -25.09
C GLU A 88 12.70 -12.63 -25.12
N ASN A 89 12.78 -13.96 -25.15
CA ASN A 89 13.99 -14.74 -25.51
C ASN A 89 15.34 -14.20 -24.97
N GLY A 90 15.41 -13.85 -23.68
CA GLY A 90 16.66 -13.41 -23.05
C GLY A 90 16.98 -11.92 -23.18
N ILE A 91 16.07 -11.10 -23.72
CA ILE A 91 16.19 -9.65 -23.68
C ILE A 91 16.05 -9.18 -22.22
N LEU A 92 17.12 -8.53 -21.73
CA LEU A 92 17.16 -7.91 -20.42
C LEU A 92 16.61 -6.49 -20.53
N THR A 93 15.61 -6.19 -19.71
CA THR A 93 15.08 -4.82 -19.61
C THR A 93 15.61 -4.16 -18.36
N THR A 94 16.03 -2.90 -18.47
CA THR A 94 16.47 -2.13 -17.29
C THR A 94 15.32 -1.29 -16.78
N LYS A 95 15.00 -1.41 -15.50
CA LYS A 95 14.00 -0.58 -14.81
C LYS A 95 14.67 0.26 -13.74
N THR A 96 14.40 1.57 -13.78
CA THR A 96 14.89 2.51 -12.79
C THR A 96 13.81 2.74 -11.73
N LEU A 97 14.16 2.56 -10.47
CA LEU A 97 13.33 2.79 -9.29
C LEU A 97 13.82 4.04 -8.56
N TYR A 98 12.90 4.94 -8.24
CA TYR A 98 13.15 6.12 -7.42
C TYR A 98 12.42 5.97 -6.08
N LEU A 99 13.18 5.94 -4.99
CA LEU A 99 12.67 5.84 -3.63
C LEU A 99 12.86 7.19 -2.93
N ASN A 100 11.78 7.96 -2.86
CA ASN A 100 11.67 9.20 -2.08
C ASN A 100 10.62 9.06 -0.96
N ALA A 101 10.23 7.81 -0.66
CA ALA A 101 9.12 7.51 0.23
C ALA A 101 9.51 7.73 1.69
N ASN A 102 8.57 8.28 2.45
CA ASN A 102 8.73 8.51 3.89
C ASN A 102 8.24 7.34 4.74
N THR A 103 7.60 6.34 4.13
CA THR A 103 7.03 5.17 4.81
C THR A 103 7.29 3.89 4.00
N ALA A 104 7.42 2.76 4.70
CA ALA A 104 7.65 1.45 4.07
C ALA A 104 6.53 1.08 3.08
N LYS A 105 5.28 1.41 3.39
CA LYS A 105 4.12 1.17 2.50
C LYS A 105 4.24 1.92 1.17
N LEU A 106 4.61 3.20 1.21
CA LEU A 106 4.79 4.00 0.00
C LEU A 106 5.98 3.50 -0.83
N ALA A 107 7.08 3.09 -0.16
CA ALA A 107 8.21 2.48 -0.85
C ALA A 107 7.80 1.20 -1.60
N LEU A 108 7.05 0.31 -0.94
CA LEU A 108 6.48 -0.90 -1.51
C LEU A 108 5.60 -0.62 -2.74
N LEU A 109 4.67 0.33 -2.62
CA LEU A 109 3.80 0.72 -3.73
C LEU A 109 4.61 1.24 -4.92
N SER A 110 5.63 2.06 -4.68
CA SER A 110 6.53 2.54 -5.73
C SER A 110 7.25 1.39 -6.43
N ILE A 111 7.80 0.44 -5.66
CA ILE A 111 8.46 -0.75 -6.20
C ILE A 111 7.48 -1.54 -7.08
N LEU A 112 6.35 -1.99 -6.52
CA LEU A 112 5.41 -2.85 -7.23
C LEU A 112 4.88 -2.18 -8.51
N LYS A 113 4.57 -0.87 -8.45
CA LYS A 113 4.15 -0.11 -9.63
C LYS A 113 5.24 -0.02 -10.70
N THR A 114 6.48 0.30 -10.34
CA THR A 114 7.61 0.34 -11.28
C THR A 114 7.81 -1.01 -11.98
N PHE A 115 7.69 -2.10 -11.23
CA PHE A 115 7.88 -3.44 -11.78
C PHE A 115 6.63 -4.01 -12.48
N LYS A 116 5.50 -3.29 -12.50
CA LYS A 116 4.19 -3.73 -13.03
C LYS A 116 3.69 -5.00 -12.34
N LEU A 117 3.89 -5.08 -11.03
CA LEU A 117 3.50 -6.19 -10.18
C LEU A 117 2.18 -5.90 -9.47
N PRO A 118 1.41 -6.93 -9.08
CA PRO A 118 0.15 -6.73 -8.39
C PRO A 118 0.35 -6.05 -7.03
N THR A 119 -0.37 -4.96 -6.81
CA THR A 119 -0.38 -4.22 -5.53
C THR A 119 -1.45 -4.72 -4.56
N ASN A 120 -2.27 -5.70 -4.97
CA ASN A 120 -3.41 -6.24 -4.20
C ASN A 120 -3.10 -6.56 -2.73
N TYR A 121 -1.88 -7.01 -2.43
CA TYR A 121 -1.48 -7.29 -1.04
C TYR A 121 -1.29 -6.00 -0.22
N VAL A 122 -0.71 -4.96 -0.81
CA VAL A 122 -0.43 -3.66 -0.16
C VAL A 122 -1.65 -2.75 -0.16
N ASP A 123 -2.52 -2.87 -1.15
CA ASP A 123 -3.79 -2.14 -1.21
C ASP A 123 -4.76 -2.64 -0.13
N ARG A 124 -4.72 -3.93 0.22
CA ARG A 124 -5.45 -4.47 1.38
C ARG A 124 -4.92 -3.96 2.73
N LEU A 125 -3.73 -3.38 2.75
CA LEU A 125 -3.17 -2.72 3.92
C LEU A 125 -3.64 -1.25 4.00
N GLU A 126 -4.57 -0.81 3.14
CA GLU A 126 -5.31 0.45 3.36
C GLU A 126 -6.00 0.44 4.71
N ASP A 127 -5.67 1.47 5.52
CA ASP A 127 -6.59 1.93 6.55
C ASP A 127 -7.92 2.18 5.85
N VAL A 128 -8.97 1.49 6.28
CA VAL A 128 -10.32 1.92 5.96
C VAL A 128 -10.37 3.42 6.28
N PRO A 129 -10.56 4.32 5.30
CA PRO A 129 -10.94 5.66 5.63
C PRO A 129 -12.29 5.48 6.29
N LEU A 130 -12.40 5.80 7.59
CA LEU A 130 -13.71 6.06 8.16
C LEU A 130 -14.29 7.17 7.29
N LYS A 131 -15.15 6.80 6.33
CA LYS A 131 -16.05 7.76 5.71
C LYS A 131 -16.76 8.40 6.90
N PRO A 132 -16.73 9.74 7.05
CA PRO A 132 -17.69 10.40 7.90
C PRO A 132 -19.05 10.24 7.24
N THR A 133 -19.67 9.07 7.43
CA THR A 133 -21.07 8.86 7.12
C THR A 133 -21.79 9.24 8.40
N ASP A 134 -22.16 10.52 8.46
CA ASP A 134 -23.15 11.13 9.33
C ASP A 134 -23.51 10.33 10.59
N LEU A 135 -22.81 10.61 11.69
CA LEU A 135 -23.39 10.40 13.03
C LEU A 135 -24.56 11.38 13.20
N LYS A 136 -25.69 11.10 12.54
CA LYS A 136 -26.99 11.54 13.05
C LYS A 136 -27.35 10.59 14.18
N THR A 137 -27.20 11.12 15.38
CA THR A 137 -27.64 10.58 16.65
C THR A 137 -29.14 10.26 16.63
N ASN A 138 -29.49 8.99 16.48
CA ASN A 138 -30.79 8.48 16.95
C ASN A 138 -30.52 7.30 17.90
N PHE A 139 -29.89 7.56 19.04
CA PHE A 139 -29.92 6.63 20.17
C PHE A 139 -31.29 6.73 20.83
N THR A 140 -32.27 5.98 20.32
CA THR A 140 -33.41 5.54 21.11
C THR A 140 -32.92 4.40 22.00
N TYR A 141 -32.81 4.66 23.30
CA TYR A 141 -32.59 3.61 24.30
C TYR A 141 -33.83 2.70 24.34
N GLY A 142 -33.79 1.62 23.57
CA GLY A 142 -34.67 0.46 23.78
C GLY A 142 -34.05 -0.44 24.86
N ASN A 143 -34.63 -0.41 26.05
CA ASN A 143 -34.24 -1.30 27.15
C ASN A 143 -34.36 -2.78 26.74
N PRO A 144 -33.39 -3.67 27.02
CA PRO A 144 -33.43 -5.08 26.62
C PRO A 144 -34.36 -5.99 27.45
N PHE A 145 -35.24 -5.42 28.27
CA PHE A 145 -36.13 -6.17 29.16
C PHE A 145 -37.56 -5.67 29.02
N ASP A 146 -38.24 -6.04 27.94
CA ASP A 146 -39.69 -6.13 27.97
C ASP A 146 -40.19 -7.28 27.07
N ASN A 147 -41.25 -7.90 27.57
CA ASN A 147 -42.02 -9.09 27.23
C ASN A 147 -42.09 -9.51 25.74
N ARG A 148 -41.96 -10.81 25.44
CA ARG A 148 -43.02 -11.85 25.47
C ARG A 148 -44.26 -11.52 24.63
N ASP A 149 -44.61 -12.53 23.84
CA ASP A 149 -45.90 -12.79 23.18
C ASP A 149 -46.17 -12.11 21.83
N ASN A 150 -46.11 -12.90 20.75
CA ASN A 150 -47.25 -13.21 19.85
C ASN A 150 -46.77 -13.72 18.48
N PHE A 151 -46.46 -15.02 18.38
CA PHE A 151 -46.42 -15.70 17.08
C PHE A 151 -47.85 -16.10 16.70
N HIS A 152 -48.51 -15.24 15.93
CA HIS A 152 -49.81 -15.51 15.32
C HIS A 152 -49.60 -16.41 14.09
N VAL A 153 -49.61 -17.74 14.28
CA VAL A 153 -49.66 -18.69 13.17
C VAL A 153 -51.08 -18.72 12.63
N SER A 154 -51.24 -18.17 11.42
CA SER A 154 -52.49 -18.16 10.69
C SER A 154 -52.92 -19.60 10.33
N LYS A 155 -54.10 -20.01 10.82
CA LYS A 155 -54.84 -21.17 10.32
C LYS A 155 -55.34 -20.88 8.90
N LYS A 156 -55.09 -21.79 7.95
CA LYS A 156 -56.00 -22.03 6.82
C LYS A 156 -56.22 -23.53 6.64
N PHE A 157 -57.50 -23.88 6.60
CA PHE A 157 -58.11 -25.21 6.45
C PHE A 157 -58.21 -25.62 4.96
N LEU A 158 -58.22 -26.93 4.70
CA LEU A 158 -59.24 -27.75 3.97
C LEU A 158 -58.63 -29.15 3.77
N ALA A 159 -59.15 -30.24 4.34
CA ALA A 159 -60.35 -31.02 3.98
C ALA A 159 -60.31 -31.57 2.55
N GLY A 160 -60.23 -32.90 2.44
CA GLY A 160 -60.20 -33.71 1.22
C GLY A 160 -59.63 -35.08 1.51
#